data_AF-A0A226DWK7-F1
#
_entry.id   AF-A0A226DWK7-F1
#
_cell.length_a   1.000
_cell.length_b   1.000
_cell.length_c   1.000
_cell.angle_alpha   90.00
_cell.angle_beta   90.00
_cell.angle_gamma   90.00
#
_symmetry.space_group_name_H-M   'P 1'
#
loop_
_entity.id
_entity.type
_entity.pdbx_description
1 polymer ?
#
loop_
_entity_poly.entity_id
_entity_poly.type
_entity_poly.pdbx_seq_one_letter_code
_entity_poly.pdbx_strand_id
1 'polypeptide(L)'
;MRILPRSKSFIIISIFFFFMIGSEFYQGSLFSSLITTTPPQLPKCNQDVLDSDLDVITTGTTYGLGEGPTLDNSVVMDFMIPDVLQRIDGDTNLYKMLTNFKNKVIVVSTVNQFAFATNISDSLKFDYIRGEKKLKETFAILDNEEHVYNFVQGLQAKRKLWVKALDGLGLFYVHPVMMERSWLFPLFSQGLGRLCQSGFYQGWKNFDRLRGLFSYVKSKEKSELFRKSSLKMVSQVETREIIFDESNPVSVLALKNMLQLILMLILTGVCLFLIEWLTPARHEVHTLYIKVLKMLSNFQLFIFKLGKP
;
A
#
# COMPACT_ATOMS: atom_id res chain seq x y z
N MET A 1 20.59 -27.24 -43.66
CA MET A 1 19.48 -28.00 -43.06
C MET A 1 18.58 -27.05 -42.27
N ARG A 2 17.41 -26.68 -42.80
CA ARG A 2 16.39 -25.92 -42.06
C ARG A 2 15.37 -26.91 -41.51
N ILE A 3 15.54 -27.31 -40.25
CA ILE A 3 14.51 -28.03 -39.51
C ILE A 3 13.54 -26.96 -39.01
N LEU A 4 12.64 -26.51 -39.89
CA LEU A 4 11.49 -25.72 -39.47
C LEU A 4 10.40 -26.70 -39.04
N PRO A 5 9.90 -26.65 -37.79
CA PRO A 5 8.79 -27.48 -37.37
C PRO A 5 7.59 -27.16 -38.27
N ARG A 6 7.13 -28.15 -39.06
CA ARG A 6 5.94 -28.01 -39.91
C ARG A 6 4.63 -28.02 -39.13
N SER A 7 4.70 -28.23 -37.82
CA SER A 7 3.53 -28.36 -36.97
C SER A 7 2.91 -27.00 -36.66
N LYS A 8 1.74 -26.78 -37.30
CA LYS A 8 0.88 -25.63 -37.05
C LYS A 8 0.49 -25.53 -35.57
N SER A 9 0.33 -26.67 -34.90
CA SER A 9 -0.01 -26.77 -33.48
C SER A 9 1.08 -26.17 -32.59
N PHE A 10 2.35 -26.46 -32.88
CA PHE A 10 3.47 -25.90 -32.12
C PHE A 10 3.54 -24.37 -32.24
N ILE A 11 3.30 -23.84 -33.44
CA ILE A 11 3.28 -22.39 -33.68
C ILE A 11 2.15 -21.72 -32.88
N ILE A 12 0.94 -22.30 -32.89
CA ILE A 12 -0.20 -21.77 -32.14
C ILE A 12 0.07 -21.77 -30.63
N ILE A 13 0.58 -22.89 -30.09
CA ILE A 13 0.92 -23.00 -28.66
C ILE A 13 2.00 -21.97 -28.30
N SER A 14 3.03 -21.82 -29.14
CA SER A 14 4.11 -20.86 -28.90
C SER A 14 3.61 -19.41 -28.90
N ILE A 15 2.72 -19.04 -29.83
CA ILE A 15 2.10 -17.70 -29.86
C ILE A 15 1.27 -17.47 -28.60
N PHE A 16 0.47 -18.47 -28.19
CA PHE A 16 -0.35 -18.37 -26.98
C PHE A 16 0.52 -18.21 -25.73
N PHE A 17 1.63 -18.95 -25.65
CA PHE A 17 2.59 -18.84 -24.56
C PHE A 17 3.26 -17.46 -24.52
N PHE A 18 3.66 -16.94 -25.68
CA PHE A 18 4.26 -15.61 -25.78
C PHE A 18 3.27 -14.51 -25.40
N PHE A 19 2.00 -14.66 -25.78
CA PHE A 19 0.93 -13.74 -25.40
C PHE A 19 0.69 -13.78 -23.90
N MET A 20 0.52 -14.97 -23.30
CA MET A 20 0.32 -15.11 -21.86
C MET A 20 1.50 -14.55 -21.05
N ILE A 21 2.74 -14.84 -21.47
CA ILE A 21 3.94 -14.26 -20.85
C ILE A 21 3.98 -12.73 -21.02
N GLY A 22 3.70 -12.24 -22.22
CA GLY A 22 3.75 -10.81 -22.51
C GLY A 22 2.65 -10.00 -21.81
N SER A 23 1.42 -10.49 -21.78
CA SER A 23 0.26 -9.78 -21.24
C SER A 23 0.12 -9.94 -19.74
N GLU A 24 0.33 -11.13 -19.18
CA GLU A 24 0.09 -11.34 -17.74
C GLU A 24 1.36 -11.21 -16.90
N PHE A 25 2.51 -11.70 -17.40
CA PHE A 25 3.75 -11.69 -16.63
C PHE A 25 4.56 -10.41 -16.85
N TYR A 26 4.62 -9.93 -18.10
CA TYR A 26 5.45 -8.78 -18.45
C TYR A 26 4.73 -7.45 -18.26
N GLN A 27 3.39 -7.42 -18.20
CA GLN A 27 2.61 -6.20 -17.97
C GLN A 27 2.78 -5.62 -16.54
N GLY A 28 3.75 -6.12 -15.79
CA GLY A 28 4.38 -5.37 -14.71
C GLY A 28 3.88 -5.77 -13.33
N SER A 29 2.70 -6.34 -13.17
CA SER A 29 2.16 -6.69 -11.85
C SER A 29 3.01 -7.75 -11.13
N LEU A 30 3.45 -8.80 -11.84
CA LEU A 30 4.28 -9.86 -11.28
C LEU A 30 5.72 -9.43 -11.05
N PHE A 31 6.31 -8.76 -12.05
CA PHE A 31 7.66 -8.22 -11.91
C PHE A 31 7.71 -7.16 -10.81
N SER A 32 6.71 -6.27 -10.75
CA SER A 32 6.51 -5.31 -9.66
C SER A 32 6.42 -6.04 -8.34
N SER A 33 5.59 -7.08 -8.20
CA SER A 33 5.49 -7.86 -6.96
C SER A 33 6.83 -8.48 -6.53
N LEU A 34 7.64 -8.98 -7.47
CA LEU A 34 8.95 -9.59 -7.19
C LEU A 34 10.02 -8.57 -6.81
N ILE A 35 10.01 -7.38 -7.41
CA ILE A 35 10.99 -6.31 -7.10
C ILE A 35 10.51 -5.39 -5.97
N THR A 36 9.23 -5.44 -5.61
CA THR A 36 8.69 -4.59 -4.55
C THR A 36 9.23 -5.07 -3.22
N THR A 37 10.01 -4.21 -2.58
CA THR A 37 10.45 -4.42 -1.21
C THR A 37 9.22 -4.64 -0.33
N THR A 38 9.14 -5.81 0.31
CA THR A 38 8.04 -6.10 1.23
C THR A 38 8.00 -4.99 2.29
N PRO A 39 6.86 -4.31 2.47
CA PRO A 39 6.76 -3.27 3.48
C PRO A 39 7.04 -3.87 4.86
N PRO A 40 7.60 -3.08 5.80
CA PRO A 40 7.78 -3.54 7.17
C PRO A 40 6.42 -3.96 7.75
N GLN A 41 6.42 -4.98 8.60
CA GLN A 41 5.20 -5.40 9.28
C GLN A 41 4.77 -4.29 10.25
N LEU A 42 3.68 -3.61 9.92
CA LEU A 42 3.08 -2.58 10.76
C LEU A 42 1.97 -3.20 11.63
N PRO A 43 1.77 -2.69 12.87
CA PRO A 43 0.67 -3.08 13.75
C PRO A 43 -0.67 -3.12 13.01
N LYS A 44 -1.55 -4.07 13.37
CA LYS A 44 -2.88 -4.21 12.74
C LYS A 44 -3.97 -3.48 13.52
N CYS A 45 -3.82 -3.36 14.83
CA CYS A 45 -4.76 -2.66 15.70
C CYS A 45 -4.04 -1.86 16.80
N ASN A 46 -4.80 -1.08 17.57
CA ASN A 46 -4.26 -0.28 18.67
C ASN A 46 -3.62 -1.14 19.78
N GLN A 47 -4.12 -2.37 19.98
CA GLN A 47 -3.56 -3.31 20.94
C GLN A 47 -2.14 -3.73 20.53
N ASP A 48 -1.92 -4.04 19.25
CA ASP A 48 -0.59 -4.36 18.72
C ASP A 48 0.41 -3.19 18.92
N VAL A 49 -0.05 -1.92 18.86
CA VAL A 49 0.80 -0.75 19.13
C VAL A 49 1.21 -0.67 20.60
N LEU A 50 0.33 -1.07 21.51
CA LEU A 50 0.64 -1.11 22.93
C LEU A 50 1.57 -2.26 23.28
N ASP A 51 1.33 -3.44 22.70
CA ASP A 51 2.08 -4.67 22.97
C ASP A 51 3.46 -4.67 22.29
N SER A 52 3.62 -3.93 21.18
CA SER A 52 4.91 -3.76 20.51
C SER A 52 5.83 -2.79 21.24
N ASP A 53 7.13 -2.92 21.08
CA ASP A 53 8.11 -1.98 21.63
C ASP A 53 8.25 -0.71 20.74
N LEU A 54 7.15 -0.18 20.20
CA LEU A 54 7.17 1.04 19.38
C LEU A 54 7.19 2.30 20.27
N ASP A 55 7.98 3.30 19.87
CA ASP A 55 7.82 4.64 20.40
C ASP A 55 6.46 5.19 19.94
N VAL A 56 5.67 5.73 20.86
CA VAL A 56 4.42 6.43 20.52
C VAL A 56 4.64 7.91 20.80
N ILE A 57 4.47 8.78 19.82
CA ILE A 57 4.64 10.22 19.99
C ILE A 57 3.32 10.98 19.84
N THR A 58 3.22 12.11 20.53
CA THR A 58 2.19 13.13 20.28
C THR A 58 2.88 14.48 20.15
N THR A 59 2.41 15.32 19.23
CA THR A 59 3.05 16.60 18.86
C THR A 59 2.13 17.80 19.06
N GLY A 60 0.92 17.59 19.55
CA GLY A 60 -0.03 18.65 19.84
C GLY A 60 0.44 19.44 21.05
N THR A 61 0.57 20.76 20.89
CA THR A 61 0.69 21.70 22.00
C THR A 61 -0.45 22.69 21.93
N THR A 62 -1.22 22.83 23.00
CA THR A 62 -2.11 23.99 23.14
C THR A 62 -1.31 25.16 23.68
N TYR A 63 -1.30 26.27 22.94
CA TYR A 63 -0.83 27.52 23.51
C TYR A 63 -1.88 27.99 24.52
N GLY A 64 -1.51 28.02 25.80
CA GLY A 64 -2.25 28.80 26.76
C GLY A 64 -2.29 30.25 26.28
N LEU A 65 -3.49 30.80 26.11
CA LEU A 65 -3.74 32.17 25.65
C LEU A 65 -3.31 33.27 26.67
N GLY A 66 -2.39 32.98 27.59
CA GLY A 66 -1.98 33.89 28.66
C GLY A 66 -0.47 34.09 28.76
N GLU A 67 -0.05 35.17 29.42
CA GLU A 67 1.36 35.55 29.70
C GLU A 67 2.10 34.60 30.66
N GLY A 68 1.57 33.40 30.89
CA GLY A 68 2.19 32.38 31.74
C GLY A 68 3.23 31.55 30.99
N PRO A 69 4.05 30.75 31.72
CA PRO A 69 4.93 29.77 31.09
C PRO A 69 4.09 28.90 30.15
N THR A 70 4.53 28.79 28.89
CA THR A 70 3.90 27.95 27.87
C THR A 70 3.91 26.52 28.38
N LEU A 71 2.79 26.09 28.95
CA LEU A 71 2.59 24.70 29.33
C LEU A 71 2.42 23.90 28.04
N ASP A 72 3.39 23.03 27.79
CA ASP A 72 3.40 22.11 26.65
C ASP A 72 2.37 20.98 26.87
N ASN A 73 1.08 21.33 26.78
CA ASN A 73 0.00 20.38 26.99
C ASN A 73 -0.47 19.79 25.65
N SER A 74 -0.53 18.47 25.56
CA SER A 74 -1.18 17.75 24.47
C SER A 74 -2.67 17.63 24.72
N VAL A 75 -3.47 18.06 23.73
CA VAL A 75 -4.95 17.92 23.77
C VAL A 75 -5.34 16.47 24.09
N VAL A 76 -4.70 15.51 23.44
CA VAL A 76 -5.01 14.09 23.60
C VAL A 76 -4.62 13.61 25.00
N MET A 77 -3.41 13.91 25.44
CA MET A 77 -2.85 13.32 26.66
C MET A 77 -3.29 14.02 27.95
N ASP A 78 -3.46 15.34 27.90
CA ASP A 78 -3.72 16.17 29.07
C ASP A 78 -5.20 16.51 29.25
N PHE A 79 -6.00 16.42 28.18
CA PHE A 79 -7.43 16.74 28.25
C PHE A 79 -8.32 15.54 27.91
N MET A 80 -8.16 14.95 26.72
CA MET A 80 -9.11 13.92 26.24
C MET A 80 -9.00 12.61 27.01
N ILE A 81 -7.80 12.05 27.14
CA ILE A 81 -7.59 10.79 27.86
C ILE A 81 -8.01 10.91 29.33
N PRO A 82 -7.59 11.95 30.09
CA PRO A 82 -8.03 12.12 31.47
C PRO A 82 -9.55 12.27 31.62
N ASP A 83 -10.22 13.03 30.74
CA ASP A 83 -11.68 13.20 30.78
C ASP A 83 -12.41 11.87 30.57
N VAL A 84 -11.95 11.04 29.62
CA VAL A 84 -12.52 9.71 29.41
C VAL A 84 -12.25 8.78 30.59
N LEU A 85 -11.01 8.76 31.10
CA LEU A 85 -10.65 7.93 32.26
C LEU A 85 -11.45 8.27 33.53
N GLN A 86 -11.88 9.53 33.69
CA GLN A 86 -12.73 9.95 34.82
C GLN A 86 -14.19 9.47 34.70
N ARG A 87 -14.65 9.14 33.49
CA ARG A 87 -16.06 8.79 33.21
C ARG A 87 -16.31 7.30 33.04
N ILE A 88 -15.27 6.51 32.86
CA ILE A 88 -15.37 5.06 32.64
C ILE A 88 -14.93 4.29 33.89
N ASP A 89 -15.45 3.07 34.02
CA ASP A 89 -15.03 2.16 35.09
C ASP A 89 -13.59 1.66 34.87
N GLY A 90 -12.84 1.58 35.97
CA GLY A 90 -11.42 1.22 36.02
C GLY A 90 -11.12 -0.19 35.52
N ASP A 91 -12.12 -1.09 35.59
CA ASP A 91 -11.95 -2.48 35.18
C ASP A 91 -12.13 -2.71 33.66
N THR A 92 -12.55 -1.69 32.91
CA THR A 92 -12.78 -1.81 31.46
C THR A 92 -11.48 -1.95 30.66
N ASN A 93 -11.55 -2.70 29.54
CA ASN A 93 -10.43 -2.81 28.61
C ASN A 93 -10.00 -1.45 28.04
N LEU A 94 -10.96 -0.54 27.83
CA LEU A 94 -10.70 0.83 27.38
C LEU A 94 -9.88 1.60 28.43
N TYR A 95 -10.23 1.51 29.72
CA TYR A 95 -9.48 2.16 30.79
C TYR A 95 -8.02 1.70 30.85
N LYS A 96 -7.80 0.38 30.78
CA LYS A 96 -6.46 -0.22 30.75
C LYS A 96 -5.67 0.23 29.50
N MET A 97 -6.31 0.20 28.33
CA MET A 97 -5.71 0.63 27.06
C MET A 97 -5.28 2.11 27.11
N LEU A 98 -6.18 3.02 27.55
CA LEU A 98 -5.89 4.45 27.64
C LEU A 98 -4.84 4.78 28.71
N THR A 99 -4.85 4.06 29.84
CA THR A 99 -3.82 4.19 30.87
C THR A 99 -2.44 3.76 30.34
N ASN A 100 -2.38 2.67 29.58
CA ASN A 100 -1.15 2.21 28.95
C ASN A 100 -0.63 3.22 27.91
N PHE A 101 -1.52 3.76 27.06
CA PHE A 101 -1.14 4.87 26.16
C PHE A 101 -0.62 6.07 26.95
N LYS A 102 -1.31 6.47 28.02
CA LYS A 102 -0.90 7.60 28.87
C LYS A 102 0.54 7.48 29.35
N ASN A 103 0.94 6.28 29.76
CA ASN A 103 2.28 6.02 30.30
C ASN A 103 3.35 5.84 29.23
N LYS A 104 2.97 5.45 28.00
CA LYS A 104 3.90 5.10 26.91
C LYS A 104 4.19 6.27 25.96
N VAL A 105 3.24 7.17 25.79
CA VAL A 105 3.33 8.26 24.82
C VAL A 105 4.37 9.30 25.24
N ILE A 106 5.20 9.70 24.28
CA ILE A 106 6.18 10.76 24.39
C ILE A 106 5.53 12.04 23.86
N VAL A 107 5.31 13.01 24.75
CA VAL A 107 4.85 14.34 24.37
C VAL A 107 6.03 15.14 23.83
N VAL A 108 5.91 15.60 22.60
CA VAL A 108 6.89 16.45 21.93
C VAL A 108 6.26 17.82 21.72
N SER A 109 6.83 18.83 22.37
CA SER A 109 6.40 20.21 22.15
C SER A 109 6.85 20.72 20.79
N THR A 110 5.91 21.12 19.94
CA THR A 110 6.23 21.77 18.68
C THR A 110 5.14 22.72 18.20
N VAL A 111 5.56 23.92 17.79
CA VAL A 111 4.69 24.91 17.13
C VAL A 111 4.28 24.46 15.73
N ASN A 112 5.15 23.69 15.07
CA ASN A 112 5.00 23.35 13.67
C ASN A 112 5.46 21.91 13.44
N GLN A 113 4.49 21.00 13.37
CA GLN A 113 4.73 19.57 13.22
C GLN A 113 5.48 19.25 11.93
N PHE A 114 5.20 19.96 10.84
CA PHE A 114 5.91 19.77 9.57
C PHE A 114 7.39 20.14 9.69
N ALA A 115 7.69 21.31 10.28
CA ALA A 115 9.04 21.79 10.49
C ALA A 115 9.85 20.83 11.36
N PHE A 116 9.24 20.44 12.49
CA PHE A 116 9.84 19.50 13.43
C PHE A 116 10.15 18.16 12.74
N ALA A 117 9.16 17.57 12.07
CA ALA A 117 9.32 16.31 11.37
C ALA A 117 10.39 16.38 10.26
N THR A 118 10.44 17.49 9.52
CA THR A 118 11.48 17.75 8.51
C THR A 118 12.88 17.84 9.14
N ASN A 119 13.01 18.45 10.31
CA ASN A 119 14.30 18.58 11.01
C ASN A 119 14.79 17.22 11.52
N ILE A 120 13.92 16.41 12.11
CA ILE A 120 14.30 15.08 12.62
C ILE A 120 14.40 14.03 11.51
N SER A 121 13.92 14.33 10.30
CA SER A 121 13.85 13.32 9.24
C SER A 121 15.19 12.70 8.84
N ASP A 122 16.35 13.31 9.11
CA ASP A 122 17.63 12.68 8.77
C ASP A 122 18.11 11.71 9.85
N SER A 123 18.00 12.09 11.13
CA SER A 123 18.58 11.37 12.27
C SER A 123 17.57 10.66 13.17
N LEU A 124 16.29 11.05 13.07
CA LEU A 124 15.20 10.79 14.01
C LEU A 124 15.49 11.25 15.45
N LYS A 125 16.45 12.16 15.63
CA LYS A 125 16.85 12.71 16.92
C LYS A 125 16.18 14.04 17.17
N PHE A 126 15.78 14.27 18.42
CA PHE A 126 15.18 15.52 18.87
C PHE A 126 15.50 15.80 20.33
N ASP A 127 15.45 17.08 20.70
CA ASP A 127 15.61 17.50 22.09
C ASP A 127 14.36 17.15 22.88
N TYR A 128 14.57 16.51 24.02
CA TYR A 128 13.54 16.14 24.99
C TYR A 128 13.92 16.68 26.38
N ILE A 129 12.96 16.76 27.30
CA ILE A 129 13.12 17.37 28.63
C ILE A 129 14.37 16.87 29.38
N ARG A 130 14.79 15.62 29.12
CA ARG A 130 15.94 14.96 29.77
C ARG A 130 17.15 14.73 28.85
N GLY A 131 17.23 15.45 27.73
CA GLY A 131 18.32 15.35 26.76
C GLY A 131 17.86 14.93 25.36
N GLU A 132 18.79 14.56 24.50
CA GLU A 132 18.49 14.11 23.14
C GLU A 132 17.83 12.71 23.17
N LYS A 133 16.70 12.57 22.49
CA LYS A 133 16.04 11.28 22.25
C LYS A 133 16.06 10.95 20.77
N LYS A 134 16.26 9.67 20.44
CA LYS A 134 16.18 9.16 19.07
C LYS A 134 14.95 8.26 18.93
N LEU A 135 14.07 8.54 17.97
CA LEU A 135 12.97 7.63 17.64
C LEU A 135 13.51 6.36 16.96
N LYS A 136 12.82 5.25 17.22
CA LYS A 136 12.98 4.02 16.44
C LYS A 136 12.61 4.26 14.97
N GLU A 137 13.12 3.41 14.08
CA GLU A 137 12.82 3.52 12.64
C GLU A 137 11.33 3.35 12.34
N THR A 138 10.67 2.48 13.11
CA THR A 138 9.22 2.32 13.16
C THR A 138 8.72 2.89 14.47
N PHE A 139 7.74 3.77 14.42
CA PHE A 139 7.10 4.39 15.59
C PHE A 139 5.65 4.72 15.25
N ALA A 140 4.84 4.96 16.27
CA ALA A 140 3.44 5.36 16.15
C ALA A 140 3.26 6.84 16.51
N ILE A 141 2.26 7.47 15.89
CA ILE A 141 1.88 8.86 16.16
C ILE A 141 0.44 8.84 16.64
N LEU A 142 0.21 9.38 17.84
CA LEU A 142 -1.12 9.57 18.42
C LEU A 142 -1.36 11.06 18.61
N ASP A 143 -2.07 11.66 17.66
CA ASP A 143 -2.35 13.10 17.66
C ASP A 143 -3.64 13.40 16.87
N ASN A 144 -4.02 14.68 16.80
CA ASN A 144 -5.04 15.15 15.87
C ASN A 144 -4.62 14.80 14.43
N GLU A 145 -5.59 14.35 13.62
CA GLU A 145 -5.43 14.03 12.20
C GLU A 145 -4.60 15.08 11.43
N GLU A 146 -4.85 16.36 11.68
CA GLU A 146 -4.13 17.45 11.03
C GLU A 146 -2.64 17.49 11.41
N HIS A 147 -2.33 17.32 12.70
CA HIS A 147 -0.96 17.25 13.19
C HIS A 147 -0.24 16.01 12.65
N VAL A 148 -0.90 14.85 12.67
CA VAL A 148 -0.36 13.60 12.11
C VAL A 148 -0.03 13.80 10.63
N TYR A 149 -0.94 14.36 9.85
CA TYR A 149 -0.70 14.60 8.44
C TYR A 149 0.49 15.55 8.24
N ASN A 150 0.52 16.69 8.94
CA ASN A 150 1.58 17.69 8.77
C ASN A 150 2.95 17.10 9.15
N PHE A 151 3.00 16.31 10.21
CA PHE A 151 4.19 15.57 10.63
C PHE A 151 4.64 14.56 9.57
N VAL A 152 3.72 13.72 9.06
CA VAL A 152 4.01 12.74 8.02
C VAL A 152 4.54 13.41 6.75
N GLN A 153 3.95 14.53 6.32
CA GLN A 153 4.45 15.26 5.15
C GLN A 153 5.86 15.82 5.37
N GLY A 154 6.17 16.29 6.58
CA GLY A 154 7.50 16.78 6.92
C GLY A 154 8.56 15.66 6.84
N LEU A 155 8.23 14.45 7.32
CA LEU A 155 9.11 13.29 7.13
C LEU A 155 9.23 12.89 5.66
N GLN A 156 8.12 12.86 4.92
CA GLN A 156 8.09 12.48 3.50
C GLN A 156 8.86 13.45 2.61
N ALA A 157 9.12 14.68 3.08
CA ALA A 157 9.94 15.65 2.36
C ALA A 157 11.39 15.17 2.16
N LYS A 158 11.91 14.32 3.06
CA LYS A 158 13.27 13.77 2.97
C LYS A 158 13.34 12.24 2.95
N ARG A 159 12.28 11.54 3.35
CA ARG A 159 12.26 10.06 3.44
C ARG A 159 11.12 9.44 2.63
N LYS A 160 11.35 8.23 2.12
CA LYS A 160 10.25 7.34 1.71
C LYS A 160 9.70 6.65 2.95
N LEU A 161 8.40 6.75 3.17
CA LEU A 161 7.73 6.20 4.36
C LEU A 161 6.66 5.20 3.97
N TRP A 162 6.45 4.23 4.86
CA TRP A 162 5.27 3.38 4.86
C TRP A 162 4.39 3.84 6.01
N VAL A 163 3.18 4.30 5.68
CA VAL A 163 2.24 4.86 6.67
C VAL A 163 1.00 3.99 6.68
N LYS A 164 0.55 3.63 7.87
CA LYS A 164 -0.70 2.91 8.07
C LYS A 164 -1.51 3.65 9.12
N ALA A 165 -2.68 4.12 8.72
CA ALA A 165 -3.67 4.61 9.67
C ALA A 165 -4.29 3.41 10.38
N LEU A 166 -4.40 3.50 11.70
CA LEU A 166 -5.18 2.57 12.51
C LEU A 166 -6.51 3.23 12.84
N ASP A 167 -7.49 2.40 13.19
CA ASP A 167 -8.76 2.91 13.69
C ASP A 167 -8.49 3.82 14.89
N GLY A 168 -9.06 5.02 14.85
CA GLY A 168 -8.90 5.99 15.93
C GLY A 168 -9.37 5.41 17.26
N LEU A 169 -8.87 5.95 18.38
CA LEU A 169 -9.27 5.52 19.73
C LEU A 169 -10.74 5.87 20.08
N GLY A 170 -11.53 6.35 19.11
CA GLY A 170 -12.86 6.92 19.35
C GLY A 170 -12.83 8.22 20.15
N LEU A 171 -11.65 8.82 20.31
CA LEU A 171 -11.46 10.08 21.01
C LEU A 171 -11.70 11.23 20.02
N PHE A 172 -12.75 12.00 20.26
CA PHE A 172 -13.07 13.19 19.47
C PHE A 172 -13.24 14.39 20.39
N TYR A 173 -12.70 15.51 19.95
CA TYR A 173 -12.88 16.79 20.61
C TYR A 173 -13.69 17.68 19.67
N VAL A 174 -14.87 18.10 20.12
CA VAL A 174 -15.74 18.98 19.35
C VAL A 174 -15.72 20.35 20.00
N HIS A 175 -15.25 21.35 19.26
CA HIS A 175 -15.48 22.76 19.60
C HIS A 175 -16.82 23.18 18.98
N PRO A 176 -17.94 23.17 19.72
CA PRO A 176 -19.17 23.72 19.18
C PRO A 176 -19.00 25.21 18.95
N VAL A 177 -19.42 25.69 17.79
CA VAL A 177 -19.60 27.13 17.57
C VAL A 177 -20.83 27.55 18.35
N MET A 178 -20.61 28.16 19.51
CA MET A 178 -21.69 28.71 20.32
C MET A 178 -22.01 30.13 19.85
N MET A 179 -23.28 30.40 19.63
CA MET A 179 -23.79 31.73 19.30
C MET A 179 -25.07 31.96 20.09
N GLU A 180 -25.23 33.15 20.67
CA GLU A 180 -26.47 33.53 21.32
C GLU A 180 -27.62 33.54 20.30
N ARG A 181 -28.80 33.07 20.72
CA ARG A 181 -29.99 33.07 19.88
C ARG A 181 -30.45 34.50 19.65
N SER A 182 -29.98 35.09 18.55
CA SER A 182 -30.48 36.35 18.01
C SER A 182 -31.31 36.12 16.76
N TRP A 183 -32.00 37.16 16.30
CA TRP A 183 -32.74 37.14 15.03
C TRP A 183 -31.84 36.86 13.81
N LEU A 184 -30.51 37.04 13.95
CA LEU A 184 -29.52 36.73 12.92
C LEU A 184 -29.11 35.25 12.90
N PHE A 185 -29.42 34.47 13.93
CA PHE A 185 -28.99 33.07 14.02
C PHE A 185 -29.37 32.23 12.78
N PRO A 186 -30.61 32.29 12.26
CA PRO A 186 -30.97 31.52 11.07
C PRO A 186 -30.13 31.89 9.84
N LEU A 187 -29.82 33.18 9.69
CA LEU A 187 -29.01 33.68 8.57
C LEU A 187 -27.56 33.16 8.66
N PHE A 188 -26.93 33.26 9.83
CA PHE A 188 -25.57 32.74 10.03
C PHE A 188 -25.50 31.22 9.91
N SER A 189 -26.45 30.49 10.51
CA SER A 189 -26.50 29.03 10.43
C SER A 189 -26.65 28.57 8.98
N GLN A 190 -27.55 29.18 8.21
CA GLN A 190 -27.72 28.86 6.79
C GLN A 190 -26.47 29.25 5.96
N GLY A 191 -25.87 30.41 6.24
CA GLY A 191 -24.66 30.88 5.57
C GLY A 191 -23.48 29.94 5.79
N LEU A 192 -23.22 29.55 7.04
CA LEU A 192 -22.18 28.56 7.40
C LEU A 192 -22.47 27.19 6.77
N GLY A 193 -23.73 26.76 6.78
CA GLY A 193 -24.15 25.53 6.11
C GLY A 193 -23.83 25.55 4.61
N ARG A 194 -24.13 26.65 3.91
CA ARG A 194 -23.80 26.83 2.48
C ARG A 194 -22.28 26.88 2.24
N LEU A 195 -21.51 27.55 3.10
CA LEU A 195 -20.04 27.59 3.03
C LEU A 195 -19.42 26.20 3.22
N CYS A 196 -19.99 25.39 4.10
CA CYS A 196 -19.58 24.01 4.29
C CYS A 196 -19.94 23.15 3.07
N GLN A 197 -21.18 23.24 2.57
CA GLN A 197 -21.69 22.46 1.44
C GLN A 197 -20.99 22.78 0.11
N SER A 198 -20.60 24.03 -0.10
CA SER A 198 -19.85 24.47 -1.28
C SER A 198 -18.37 24.04 -1.25
N GLY A 199 -17.88 23.49 -0.14
CA GLY A 199 -16.49 23.11 0.03
C GLY A 199 -15.54 24.27 0.37
N PHE A 200 -16.03 25.51 0.47
CA PHE A 200 -15.20 26.67 0.85
C PHE A 200 -14.54 26.49 2.21
N TYR A 201 -15.25 25.90 3.19
CA TYR A 201 -14.68 25.58 4.50
C TYR A 201 -13.44 24.67 4.40
N GLN A 202 -13.52 23.61 3.59
CA GLN A 202 -12.39 22.72 3.36
C GLN A 202 -11.25 23.45 2.64
N GLY A 203 -11.59 24.33 1.69
CA GLY A 203 -10.63 25.22 1.02
C GLY A 203 -9.87 26.10 2.02
N TRP A 204 -10.57 26.76 2.94
CA TRP A 204 -9.92 27.56 3.99
C TRP A 204 -9.04 26.72 4.92
N LYS A 205 -9.49 25.53 5.33
CA LYS A 205 -8.65 24.62 6.12
C LYS A 205 -7.36 24.27 5.37
N ASN A 206 -7.44 24.03 4.06
CA ASN A 206 -6.26 23.78 3.24
C ASN A 206 -5.33 25.01 3.15
N PHE A 207 -5.90 26.22 3.01
CA PHE A 207 -5.10 27.46 3.00
C PHE A 207 -4.40 27.75 4.32
N ASP A 208 -5.08 27.53 5.45
CA ASP A 208 -4.48 27.72 6.76
C ASP A 208 -3.31 26.75 7.01
N ARG A 209 -3.46 25.51 6.55
CA ARG A 209 -2.38 24.53 6.53
C ARG A 209 -1.20 24.97 5.67
N LEU A 210 -1.47 25.47 4.46
CA LEU A 210 -0.43 26.04 3.60
C LEU A 210 0.28 27.21 4.30
N ARG A 211 -0.46 28.08 5.00
CA ARG A 211 0.11 29.21 5.74
C ARG A 211 1.11 28.74 6.81
N GLY A 212 0.78 27.67 7.55
CA GLY A 212 1.69 27.05 8.51
C GLY A 212 2.99 26.53 7.88
N LEU A 213 2.95 26.10 6.62
CA LEU A 213 4.14 25.67 5.88
C LEU A 213 4.95 26.85 5.35
N PHE A 214 4.25 27.88 4.84
CA PHE A 214 4.88 29.10 4.35
C PHE A 214 5.73 29.78 5.43
N SER A 215 5.27 29.81 6.68
CA SER A 215 6.04 30.42 7.78
C SER A 215 7.36 29.69 8.03
N TYR A 216 7.35 28.36 8.02
CA TYR A 216 8.57 27.55 8.13
C TYR A 216 9.52 27.78 6.94
N VAL A 217 8.97 27.81 5.73
CA VAL A 217 9.77 27.93 4.51
C VAL A 217 10.40 29.30 4.38
N LYS A 218 9.66 30.37 4.71
CA LYS A 218 10.21 31.73 4.69
C LYS A 218 11.46 31.86 5.58
N SER A 219 11.57 31.02 6.61
CA SER A 219 12.73 30.98 7.50
C SER A 219 13.92 30.14 6.98
N LYS A 220 13.73 29.30 5.95
CA LYS A 220 14.75 28.39 5.42
C LYS A 220 15.08 28.76 3.96
N GLU A 221 16.34 29.02 3.68
CA GLU A 221 16.86 29.44 2.37
C GLU A 221 16.67 28.43 1.21
N LYS A 222 16.13 27.23 1.48
CA LYS A 222 15.98 26.15 0.50
C LYS A 222 14.60 26.16 -0.18
N SER A 223 14.46 26.99 -1.21
CA SER A 223 13.24 27.16 -2.00
C SER A 223 12.76 25.90 -2.75
N GLU A 224 13.65 24.96 -3.08
CA GLU A 224 13.28 23.79 -3.91
C GLU A 224 12.44 22.74 -3.17
N LEU A 225 12.80 22.40 -1.93
CA LEU A 225 12.03 21.47 -1.11
C LEU A 225 10.62 21.99 -0.89
N PHE A 226 10.50 23.31 -0.66
CA PHE A 226 9.21 23.96 -0.59
C PHE A 226 8.43 23.85 -1.89
N ARG A 227 9.04 24.21 -3.03
CA ARG A 227 8.35 24.14 -4.32
C ARG A 227 7.82 22.73 -4.55
N LYS A 228 8.60 21.70 -4.25
CA LYS A 228 8.19 20.30 -4.37
C LYS A 228 7.05 19.94 -3.42
N SER A 229 7.14 20.30 -2.14
CA SER A 229 6.10 20.02 -1.14
C SER A 229 4.81 20.78 -1.41
N SER A 230 4.89 22.04 -1.80
CA SER A 230 3.73 22.88 -2.13
C SER A 230 3.04 22.42 -3.40
N LEU A 231 3.80 22.10 -4.46
CA LEU A 231 3.23 21.50 -5.66
C LEU A 231 2.56 20.17 -5.32
N LYS A 232 3.21 19.32 -4.51
CA LYS A 232 2.62 18.05 -4.06
C LYS A 232 1.32 18.26 -3.28
N MET A 233 1.25 19.25 -2.38
CA MET A 233 0.04 19.51 -1.60
C MET A 233 -1.08 20.08 -2.46
N VAL A 234 -0.78 21.04 -3.33
CA VAL A 234 -1.75 21.61 -4.28
C VAL A 234 -2.25 20.53 -5.24
N SER A 235 -1.36 19.65 -5.73
CA SER A 235 -1.75 18.54 -6.62
C SER A 235 -2.43 17.39 -5.87
N GLN A 236 -2.14 17.17 -4.59
CA GLN A 236 -2.83 16.16 -3.76
C GLN A 236 -4.27 16.52 -3.44
N VAL A 237 -4.64 17.81 -3.53
CA VAL A 237 -6.06 18.20 -3.50
C VAL A 237 -6.81 17.62 -4.71
N GLU A 238 -6.14 17.44 -5.85
CA GLU A 238 -6.71 16.77 -7.03
C GLU A 238 -6.48 15.25 -7.03
N THR A 239 -5.36 14.79 -6.44
CA THR A 239 -4.98 13.39 -6.35
C THR A 239 -5.17 12.88 -4.92
N ARG A 240 -6.44 12.70 -4.51
CA ARG A 240 -6.71 11.61 -3.53
C ARG A 240 -6.00 10.40 -4.09
N GLU A 241 -5.06 9.82 -3.33
CA GLU A 241 -4.35 8.61 -3.75
C GLU A 241 -5.41 7.65 -4.28
N ILE A 242 -5.46 7.50 -5.60
CA ILE A 242 -6.15 6.39 -6.22
C ILE A 242 -5.28 5.24 -5.74
N ILE A 243 -5.67 4.64 -4.62
CA ILE A 243 -5.16 3.35 -4.21
C ILE A 243 -5.62 2.45 -5.34
N PHE A 244 -4.77 2.34 -6.36
CA PHE A 244 -5.01 1.42 -7.45
C PHE A 244 -5.09 0.06 -6.75
N ASP A 245 -6.24 -0.60 -6.85
CA ASP A 245 -6.45 -1.92 -6.27
C ASP A 245 -5.39 -2.93 -6.79
N GLU A 246 -4.76 -2.61 -7.92
CA GLU A 246 -3.60 -3.26 -8.53
C GLU A 246 -2.33 -3.24 -7.66
N SER A 247 -2.25 -2.36 -6.66
CA SER A 247 -1.11 -2.29 -5.71
C SER A 247 -1.22 -3.29 -4.56
N ASN A 248 -2.38 -3.95 -4.40
CA ASN A 248 -2.49 -5.04 -3.47
C ASN A 248 -1.56 -6.17 -3.93
N PRO A 249 -0.66 -6.67 -3.06
CA PRO A 249 0.26 -7.73 -3.44
C PRO A 249 -0.54 -8.93 -3.94
N VAL A 250 -0.25 -9.37 -5.16
CA VAL A 250 -0.88 -10.54 -5.76
C VAL A 250 -0.70 -11.72 -4.81
N SER A 251 -1.81 -12.33 -4.39
CA SER A 251 -1.79 -13.46 -3.45
C SER A 251 -0.86 -14.56 -3.96
N VAL A 252 -0.01 -15.10 -3.07
CA VAL A 252 0.86 -16.26 -3.37
C VAL A 252 0.04 -17.43 -3.92
N LEU A 253 -1.24 -17.53 -3.56
CA LEU A 253 -2.16 -18.53 -4.09
C LEU A 253 -2.42 -18.33 -5.60
N ALA A 254 -2.60 -17.08 -6.05
CA ALA A 254 -2.77 -16.77 -7.46
C ALA A 254 -1.50 -17.12 -8.25
N LEU A 255 -0.32 -16.82 -7.70
CA LEU A 255 0.96 -17.21 -8.28
C LEU A 255 1.11 -18.74 -8.40
N LYS A 256 0.69 -19.49 -7.36
CA LYS A 256 0.72 -20.96 -7.39
C LYS A 256 -0.17 -21.53 -8.49
N ASN A 257 -1.40 -21.01 -8.62
CA ASN A 257 -2.33 -21.45 -9.66
C ASN A 257 -1.78 -21.16 -11.06
N MET A 258 -1.14 -20.01 -11.22
CA MET A 258 -0.52 -19.59 -12.47
C MET A 258 0.68 -20.48 -12.84
N LEU A 259 1.55 -20.81 -11.88
CA LEU A 259 2.67 -21.73 -12.07
C LEU A 259 2.18 -23.13 -12.47
N GLN A 260 1.10 -23.60 -11.85
CA GLN A 260 0.47 -24.88 -12.17
C GLN A 260 -0.06 -24.89 -13.61
N LEU A 261 -0.67 -23.79 -14.07
CA LEU A 261 -1.15 -23.64 -15.43
C LEU A 261 0.00 -23.65 -16.44
N ILE A 262 1.12 -22.96 -16.15
CA ILE A 262 2.34 -23.02 -16.98
C ILE A 262 2.85 -24.47 -17.08
N LEU A 263 2.95 -25.17 -15.95
CA LEU A 263 3.46 -26.54 -15.92
C LEU A 263 2.58 -27.46 -16.77
N MET A 264 1.25 -27.34 -16.64
CA MET A 264 0.28 -28.10 -17.44
C MET A 264 0.41 -27.82 -18.94
N LEU A 265 0.63 -26.56 -19.33
CA LEU A 265 0.84 -26.20 -20.73
C LEU A 265 2.14 -26.78 -21.29
N ILE A 266 3.24 -26.71 -20.52
CA ILE A 266 4.53 -27.31 -20.91
C ILE A 266 4.36 -28.82 -21.07
N LEU A 267 3.74 -29.49 -20.11
CA LEU A 267 3.53 -30.93 -20.13
C LEU A 267 2.68 -31.35 -21.33
N THR A 268 1.63 -30.59 -21.62
CA THR A 268 0.78 -30.78 -22.80
C THR A 268 1.56 -30.61 -24.10
N GLY A 269 2.40 -29.57 -24.19
CA GLY A 269 3.28 -29.32 -25.33
C GLY A 269 4.26 -30.47 -25.58
N VAL A 270 4.88 -31.00 -24.51
CA VAL A 270 5.76 -32.18 -24.58
C VAL A 270 5.00 -33.41 -25.05
N CYS A 271 3.81 -33.68 -24.51
CA CYS A 271 2.98 -34.80 -24.94
C CYS A 271 2.61 -34.70 -26.43
N LEU A 272 2.19 -33.52 -26.91
CA LEU A 272 1.87 -33.32 -28.32
C LEU A 272 3.10 -33.50 -29.21
N PHE A 273 4.26 -33.00 -28.78
CA PHE A 273 5.52 -33.19 -29.49
C PHE A 273 5.91 -34.67 -29.58
N LEU A 274 5.76 -35.44 -28.50
CA LEU A 274 6.02 -36.87 -28.48
C LEU A 274 5.04 -37.64 -29.38
N ILE A 275 3.75 -37.30 -29.36
CA ILE A 275 2.75 -37.88 -30.27
C ILE A 275 3.15 -37.61 -31.72
N GLU A 276 3.45 -36.36 -32.05
CA GLU A 276 3.86 -35.98 -33.40
C GLU A 276 5.14 -36.70 -33.83
N TRP A 277 6.12 -36.85 -32.94
CA TRP A 277 7.35 -37.59 -33.19
C TRP A 277 7.10 -39.08 -33.47
N LEU A 278 6.17 -39.70 -32.72
CA LEU A 278 5.84 -41.12 -32.85
C LEU A 278 4.93 -41.41 -34.06
N THR A 279 4.18 -40.42 -34.56
CA THR A 279 3.23 -40.61 -35.67
C THR A 279 3.90 -41.04 -37.00
N PRO A 280 5.00 -40.41 -37.47
CA PRO A 280 5.73 -40.88 -38.65
C PRO A 280 6.32 -42.27 -38.47
N ALA A 281 6.83 -42.60 -37.28
CA ALA A 281 7.30 -43.95 -36.97
C ALA A 281 6.16 -44.99 -37.10
N ARG A 282 4.95 -44.62 -36.66
CA ARG A 282 3.75 -45.45 -36.82
C ARG A 282 3.35 -45.60 -38.29
N HIS A 283 3.50 -44.54 -39.10
CA HIS A 283 3.24 -44.58 -40.52
C HIS A 283 4.26 -45.46 -41.26
N GLU A 284 5.55 -45.38 -40.93
CA GLU A 284 6.59 -46.23 -41.52
C GLU A 284 6.39 -47.70 -41.16
N VAL A 285 6.08 -48.02 -39.91
CA VAL A 285 5.77 -49.40 -39.47
C VAL A 285 4.55 -49.96 -40.19
N HIS A 286 3.48 -49.17 -40.33
CA HIS A 286 2.28 -49.59 -41.06
C HIS A 286 2.56 -49.80 -42.56
N THR A 287 3.41 -48.97 -43.17
CA THR A 287 3.80 -49.09 -44.58
C THR A 287 4.70 -50.32 -44.80
N LEU A 288 5.59 -50.62 -43.84
CA LEU A 288 6.43 -51.82 -43.84
C LEU A 288 5.58 -53.09 -43.71
N TYR A 289 4.60 -53.09 -42.80
CA TYR A 289 3.65 -54.18 -42.61
C TYR A 289 2.86 -54.48 -43.88
N ILE A 290 2.34 -53.45 -44.57
CA ILE A 290 1.65 -53.62 -45.87
C ILE A 290 2.60 -54.20 -46.94
N LYS A 291 3.86 -53.75 -47.01
CA LYS A 291 4.85 -54.30 -47.96
C LYS A 291 5.13 -55.78 -47.69
N VAL A 292 5.27 -56.17 -46.43
CA VAL A 292 5.50 -57.58 -46.02
C VAL A 292 4.30 -58.45 -46.39
N LEU A 293 3.07 -58.00 -46.09
CA LEU A 293 1.84 -58.70 -46.47
C LEU A 293 1.72 -58.88 -47.98
N LYS A 294 2.06 -57.85 -48.77
CA LYS A 294 2.05 -57.92 -50.23
C LYS A 294 3.11 -58.89 -50.77
N MET A 295 4.29 -58.93 -50.13
CA MET A 295 5.35 -59.88 -50.50
C MET A 295 4.95 -61.34 -50.18
N LEU A 296 4.34 -61.59 -49.03
CA LEU A 296 3.81 -62.90 -48.64
C LEU A 296 2.68 -63.38 -49.55
N SER A 297 1.75 -62.49 -49.92
CA SER A 297 0.68 -62.80 -50.87
C SER A 297 1.23 -63.17 -52.25
N ASN A 298 2.23 -62.44 -52.76
CA ASN A 298 2.89 -62.76 -54.02
C ASN A 298 3.66 -64.10 -53.95
N PHE A 299 4.27 -64.41 -52.81
CA PHE A 299 4.98 -65.68 -52.61
C PHE A 299 4.03 -66.88 -52.60
N GLN A 300 2.86 -66.76 -51.95
CA GLN A 300 1.83 -67.80 -52.02
C GLN A 300 1.33 -68.02 -53.46
N LEU A 301 1.13 -66.94 -54.23
CA LEU A 301 0.73 -67.03 -55.63
C LEU A 301 1.79 -67.70 -56.52
N PHE A 302 3.07 -67.51 -56.19
CA PHE A 302 4.21 -68.14 -56.87
C PHE A 302 4.27 -69.65 -56.60
N ILE A 303 4.12 -70.08 -55.34
CA ILE A 303 4.04 -71.50 -54.97
C ILE A 303 2.86 -72.19 -55.68
N PHE A 304 1.71 -71.52 -55.75
CA PHE A 304 0.53 -72.07 -56.43
C PHE A 304 0.71 -72.23 -57.95
N LYS A 305 1.56 -71.41 -58.58
CA LYS A 305 1.91 -71.54 -60.00
C LYS A 305 2.90 -72.66 -60.29
N LEU A 306 3.80 -72.98 -59.37
CA LEU A 306 4.78 -74.07 -59.52
C LEU A 306 4.16 -75.46 -59.25
N GLY A 307 3.01 -75.52 -58.57
CA GLY A 307 2.31 -76.76 -58.23
C GLY A 307 1.26 -77.25 -59.25
N LYS A 308 1.17 -76.63 -60.43
CA LYS A 308 0.32 -77.15 -61.52
C LYS A 308 1.18 -77.94 -62.51
N PRO A 309 1.04 -79.28 -62.57
CA PRO A 309 1.69 -80.11 -63.57
C PRO A 309 1.17 -79.86 -64.99
#